data_AF-A0A7L4JDV0-F1
#
_entry.id   AF-A0A7L4JDV0-F1
#
_cell.length_a   1.000
_cell.length_b   1.000
_cell.length_c   1.000
_cell.angle_alpha   90.00
_cell.angle_beta   90.00
_cell.angle_gamma   90.00
#
_symmetry.space_group_name_H-M   'P 1'
#
loop_
_entity.id
_entity.type
_entity.pdbx_description
1 polymer ?
#
loop_
_entity_poly.entity_id
_entity_poly.type
_entity_poly.pdbx_seq_one_letter_code
_entity_poly.pdbx_strand_id
1 'polypeptide(L)'
;MAGPRDPAERCSCRNTNCVERPLRRLFEGLASGVAACPWPFVLLPLLLSGGLGAGFLFLPQREANDIEEQFTPTWGPAKAERDFVRRHFPPNDSEHFSAQRLPTEGAYAALIAVVTNGTSVLEQAPWAEVRRLNAAVHDAEYERLCARTAGRCDSPNPLLSRLGDAGLPSSESLLFPVNDSVFLGTALGGVETEGGRVRRARALKLVYYLREDGPEAQDSRRWLERFLRDISSKVTDLRLGFIQVTYFTSLSRQEEFEGNTSDVIPLFSITYFLTITFAVVSCLRLSCIRNNIWLACCGVLSSGLAVLSGFGLMLFCGVPFVVTVANAPFLILGK
;
A
#
# COMPACT_ATOMS: atom_id res chain seq x y z
N MET A 1 -47.75 32.10 49.52
CA MET A 1 -47.68 33.55 49.24
C MET A 1 -46.89 33.74 47.96
N ALA A 2 -47.61 34.00 46.87
CA ALA A 2 -47.01 34.25 45.57
C ALA A 2 -46.51 35.69 45.53
N GLY A 3 -45.20 35.88 45.35
CA GLY A 3 -44.61 37.18 45.05
C GLY A 3 -44.94 37.60 43.61
N PRO A 4 -45.07 38.91 43.32
CA PRO A 4 -45.52 39.39 42.02
C PRO A 4 -44.46 39.10 40.95
N ARG A 5 -44.91 38.58 39.80
CA ARG A 5 -44.08 38.40 38.60
C ARG A 5 -43.97 39.75 37.89
N ASP A 6 -42.76 40.27 37.80
CA ASP A 6 -42.45 41.47 37.02
C ASP A 6 -42.72 41.24 35.52
N PRO A 7 -43.49 42.11 34.83
CA PRO A 7 -43.88 41.91 33.44
C PRO A 7 -42.81 42.40 32.42
N ALA A 8 -41.55 42.53 32.86
CA ALA A 8 -40.48 43.16 32.11
C ALA A 8 -39.35 42.22 31.64
N GLU A 9 -39.52 40.90 31.65
CA GLU A 9 -38.67 39.99 30.85
C GLU A 9 -39.10 39.99 29.37
N ARG A 10 -39.15 41.19 28.76
CA ARG A 10 -39.23 41.31 27.30
C ARG A 10 -37.84 41.15 26.70
N CYS A 11 -37.65 40.00 26.06
CA CYS A 11 -36.80 39.80 24.89
C CYS A 11 -35.43 40.48 24.92
N SER A 12 -34.49 39.89 25.66
CA SER A 12 -33.06 40.08 25.38
C SER A 12 -32.69 39.32 24.10
N CYS A 13 -31.97 39.95 23.15
CA CYS A 13 -31.38 39.30 21.97
C CYS A 13 -30.29 38.24 22.32
N ARG A 14 -30.11 37.95 23.61
CA ARG A 14 -29.24 36.90 24.16
C ARG A 14 -30.01 35.65 24.62
N ASN A 15 -31.33 35.61 24.43
CA ASN A 15 -32.19 34.51 24.86
C ASN A 15 -32.32 33.44 23.77
N THR A 16 -31.46 32.42 23.80
CA THR A 16 -31.60 31.17 22.99
C THR A 16 -32.85 30.35 23.34
N ASN A 17 -33.68 30.85 24.27
CA ASN A 17 -34.91 30.26 24.77
C ASN A 17 -35.90 29.81 23.68
N CYS A 18 -35.91 30.44 22.50
CA CYS A 18 -36.78 30.01 21.39
C CYS A 18 -36.34 28.67 20.75
N VAL A 19 -35.06 28.32 20.85
CA VAL A 19 -34.47 27.06 20.35
C VAL A 19 -34.25 26.07 21.49
N GLU A 20 -33.81 26.56 22.64
CA GLU A 20 -33.54 25.75 23.84
C GLU A 20 -34.80 25.10 24.41
N ARG A 21 -35.90 25.85 24.57
CA ARG A 21 -37.14 25.32 25.13
C ARG A 21 -37.77 24.18 24.32
N PRO A 22 -37.89 24.25 22.98
CA PRO A 22 -38.40 23.13 22.20
C PRO A 22 -37.44 21.93 22.21
N LEU A 23 -36.13 22.14 22.11
CA LEU A 23 -35.14 21.05 22.21
C LEU A 23 -35.20 20.35 23.56
N ARG A 24 -35.27 21.12 24.65
CA ARG A 24 -35.38 20.57 26.00
C ARG A 24 -36.64 19.72 26.16
N ARG A 25 -37.80 20.21 25.71
CA ARG A 25 -39.04 19.43 25.75
C ARG A 25 -38.96 18.15 24.92
N LEU A 26 -38.30 18.21 23.76
CA LEU A 26 -38.06 17.05 22.91
C LEU A 26 -37.20 15.99 23.63
N PHE A 27 -36.06 16.39 24.19
CA PHE A 27 -35.18 15.47 24.92
C PHE A 27 -35.78 14.96 26.23
N GLU A 28 -36.54 15.78 26.96
CA GLU A 28 -37.29 15.36 28.14
C GLU A 28 -38.35 14.31 27.77
N GLY A 29 -39.09 14.52 26.68
CA GLY A 29 -40.05 13.55 26.16
C GLY A 29 -39.39 12.24 25.72
N LEU A 30 -38.27 12.32 24.98
CA LEU A 30 -37.48 11.15 24.57
C LEU A 30 -36.96 10.37 25.79
N ALA A 31 -36.34 11.07 26.75
CA ALA A 31 -35.80 10.45 27.97
C ALA A 31 -36.90 9.80 28.80
N SER A 32 -38.07 10.44 28.92
CA SER A 32 -39.23 9.84 29.60
C SER A 32 -39.73 8.60 28.89
N GLY A 33 -39.72 8.58 27.55
CA GLY A 33 -40.09 7.39 26.76
C GLY A 33 -39.10 6.23 26.95
N VAL A 34 -37.80 6.52 26.89
CA VAL A 34 -36.73 5.54 27.13
C VAL A 34 -36.81 4.97 28.55
N ALA A 35 -37.07 5.82 29.54
CA ALA A 35 -37.20 5.41 30.93
C ALA A 35 -38.45 4.54 31.18
N ALA A 36 -39.57 4.84 30.49
CA ALA A 36 -40.80 4.07 30.60
C ALA A 36 -40.70 2.69 29.94
N CYS A 37 -39.94 2.56 28.85
CA CYS A 37 -39.75 1.28 28.16
C CYS A 37 -38.29 1.11 27.68
N PRO A 38 -37.38 0.61 28.53
CA PRO A 38 -35.95 0.59 28.21
C PRO A 38 -35.55 -0.50 27.20
N TRP A 39 -36.22 -1.66 27.23
CA TRP A 39 -35.82 -2.83 26.45
C TRP A 39 -35.77 -2.62 24.93
N PRO A 40 -36.76 -1.98 24.27
CA PRO A 40 -36.67 -1.69 22.85
C PRO A 40 -35.47 -0.83 22.48
N PHE A 41 -35.11 0.16 23.31
CA PHE A 41 -33.98 1.06 23.07
C PHE A 41 -32.61 0.42 23.31
N VAL A 42 -32.56 -0.74 23.97
CA VAL A 42 -31.33 -1.53 24.12
C VAL A 42 -31.24 -2.60 23.04
N LEU A 43 -32.32 -3.34 22.81
CA LEU A 43 -32.34 -4.48 21.88
C LEU A 43 -32.32 -4.03 20.42
N LEU A 44 -33.04 -2.96 20.05
CA LEU A 44 -33.11 -2.52 18.66
C LEU A 44 -31.75 -2.05 18.14
N PRO A 45 -30.96 -1.20 18.84
CA PRO A 45 -29.62 -0.85 18.38
C PRO A 45 -28.68 -2.05 18.29
N LEU A 46 -28.77 -3.02 19.22
CA LEU A 46 -27.95 -4.24 19.16
C LEU A 46 -28.27 -5.06 17.91
N LEU A 47 -29.56 -5.27 17.61
CA LEU A 47 -29.99 -5.99 16.42
C LEU A 47 -29.64 -5.23 15.14
N LEU A 48 -29.83 -3.91 15.12
CA LEU A 48 -29.48 -3.07 13.98
C LEU A 48 -27.97 -3.08 13.73
N SER A 49 -27.14 -2.92 14.77
CA SER A 49 -25.69 -2.98 14.66
C SER A 49 -25.20 -4.36 14.25
N GLY A 50 -25.83 -5.44 14.71
CA GLY A 50 -25.54 -6.80 14.25
C GLY A 50 -25.91 -6.99 12.77
N GLY A 51 -27.09 -6.54 12.36
CA GLY A 51 -27.56 -6.61 10.97
C GLY A 51 -26.69 -5.79 10.02
N LEU A 52 -26.35 -4.56 10.37
CA LEU A 52 -25.44 -3.70 9.61
C LEU A 52 -24.01 -4.24 9.63
N GLY A 53 -23.56 -4.79 10.77
CA GLY A 53 -22.26 -5.42 10.94
C GLY A 53 -22.06 -6.65 10.06
N ALA A 54 -23.13 -7.32 9.62
CA ALA A 54 -23.03 -8.41 8.64
C ALA A 54 -22.44 -7.95 7.29
N GLY A 55 -22.36 -6.64 7.04
CA GLY A 55 -21.64 -6.07 5.88
C GLY A 55 -20.15 -6.43 5.85
N PHE A 56 -19.54 -6.75 6.99
CA PHE A 56 -18.16 -7.25 7.06
C PHE A 56 -17.95 -8.60 6.35
N LEU A 57 -19.01 -9.34 6.03
CA LEU A 57 -18.92 -10.53 5.16
C LEU A 57 -18.45 -10.19 3.74
N PHE A 58 -18.69 -8.95 3.28
CA PHE A 58 -18.23 -8.47 1.99
C PHE A 58 -16.81 -7.90 2.03
N LEU A 59 -16.16 -7.87 3.20
CA LEU A 59 -14.81 -7.31 3.35
C LEU A 59 -13.79 -7.95 2.38
N PRO A 60 -13.69 -9.28 2.23
CA PRO A 60 -12.71 -9.88 1.32
C PRO A 60 -12.94 -9.54 -0.17
N GLN A 61 -14.16 -9.16 -0.53
CA GLN A 61 -14.52 -8.78 -1.91
C GLN A 61 -14.36 -7.28 -2.17
N ARG A 62 -14.29 -6.48 -1.11
CA ARG A 62 -14.31 -5.01 -1.16
C ARG A 62 -13.02 -4.39 -0.65
N GLU A 63 -12.09 -5.22 -0.22
CA GLU A 63 -10.74 -4.81 0.10
C GLU A 63 -10.07 -4.27 -1.18
N ALA A 64 -9.68 -2.99 -1.13
CA ALA A 64 -9.02 -2.31 -2.23
C ALA A 64 -7.60 -1.97 -1.78
N ASN A 65 -6.65 -2.78 -2.24
CA ASN A 65 -5.25 -2.62 -1.85
C ASN A 65 -4.41 -1.93 -2.93
N ASP A 66 -4.93 -1.73 -4.15
CA ASP A 66 -4.16 -1.09 -5.23
C ASP A 66 -3.73 0.34 -4.83
N ILE A 67 -2.43 0.51 -4.66
CA ILE A 67 -1.79 1.77 -4.27
C ILE A 67 -2.07 2.87 -5.30
N GLU A 68 -2.08 2.57 -6.60
CA GLU A 68 -2.35 3.58 -7.61
C GLU A 68 -3.79 4.10 -7.46
N GLU A 69 -4.77 3.21 -7.26
CA GLU A 69 -6.16 3.60 -7.07
C GLU A 69 -6.39 4.39 -5.78
N GLN A 70 -5.67 4.05 -4.72
CA GLN A 70 -5.81 4.69 -3.41
C GLN A 70 -5.20 6.11 -3.37
N PHE A 71 -4.07 6.31 -4.03
CA PHE A 71 -3.30 7.56 -3.95
C PHE A 71 -3.43 8.47 -5.17
N THR A 72 -4.13 8.03 -6.23
CA THR A 72 -4.39 8.86 -7.41
C THR A 72 -5.89 9.04 -7.67
N PRO A 73 -6.32 10.18 -8.24
CA PRO A 73 -7.72 10.40 -8.59
C PRO A 73 -8.27 9.28 -9.48
N THR A 74 -9.49 8.82 -9.22
CA THR A 74 -10.17 7.80 -10.05
C THR A 74 -10.39 8.29 -11.47
N TRP A 75 -10.72 9.58 -11.62
CA TRP A 75 -10.94 10.25 -12.91
C TRP A 75 -9.97 11.41 -13.07
N GLY A 76 -8.78 11.10 -13.57
CA GLY A 76 -7.73 12.08 -13.86
C GLY A 76 -7.38 12.15 -15.35
N PRO A 77 -6.91 13.29 -15.87
CA PRO A 77 -6.44 13.41 -17.25
C PRO A 77 -5.40 12.34 -17.61
N ALA A 78 -4.45 12.05 -16.71
CA ALA A 78 -3.44 11.02 -16.91
C ALA A 78 -4.02 9.61 -17.12
N LYS A 79 -5.12 9.26 -16.42
CA LYS A 79 -5.80 7.96 -16.61
C LYS A 79 -6.53 7.91 -17.95
N ALA A 80 -7.15 9.02 -18.38
CA ALA A 80 -7.78 9.11 -19.70
C ALA A 80 -6.75 9.02 -20.85
N GLU A 81 -5.59 9.66 -20.70
CA GLU A 81 -4.46 9.54 -21.64
C GLU A 81 -3.92 8.10 -21.68
N ARG A 82 -3.74 7.47 -20.52
CA ARG A 82 -3.34 6.05 -20.43
C ARG A 82 -4.33 5.15 -21.17
N ASP A 83 -5.63 5.33 -20.97
CA ASP A 83 -6.66 4.57 -21.66
C ASP A 83 -6.63 4.80 -23.18
N PHE A 84 -6.39 6.05 -23.61
CA PHE A 84 -6.18 6.37 -25.01
C PHE A 84 -4.97 5.61 -25.58
N VAL A 85 -3.83 5.62 -24.89
CA VAL A 85 -2.62 4.90 -25.31
C VAL A 85 -2.88 3.40 -25.36
N ARG A 86 -3.51 2.80 -24.34
CA ARG A 86 -3.84 1.37 -24.32
C ARG A 86 -4.74 0.95 -25.49
N ARG A 87 -5.71 1.79 -25.87
CA ARG A 87 -6.63 1.50 -26.98
C ARG A 87 -5.98 1.62 -28.36
N HIS A 88 -5.08 2.59 -28.55
CA HIS A 88 -4.48 2.86 -29.86
C HIS A 88 -3.13 2.18 -30.08
N PHE A 89 -2.41 1.89 -29.00
CA PHE A 89 -1.08 1.28 -28.98
C PHE A 89 -1.03 0.14 -27.95
N PRO A 90 -1.80 -0.96 -28.16
CA PRO A 90 -1.77 -2.09 -27.25
C PRO A 90 -0.36 -2.70 -27.18
N PRO A 91 0.14 -3.06 -25.98
CA PRO A 91 1.42 -3.74 -25.84
C PRO A 91 1.35 -5.14 -26.47
N ASN A 92 2.45 -5.57 -27.06
CA ASN A 92 2.65 -6.93 -27.56
C ASN A 92 3.97 -7.43 -26.98
N ASP A 93 3.90 -7.94 -25.75
CA ASP A 93 5.07 -8.38 -24.99
C ASP A 93 5.64 -9.70 -25.52
N SER A 94 4.85 -10.44 -26.31
CA SER A 94 5.27 -11.71 -26.91
C SER A 94 6.18 -11.60 -28.14
N GLU A 95 6.14 -10.49 -28.88
CA GLU A 95 6.92 -10.32 -30.12
C GLU A 95 7.65 -8.98 -30.25
N HIS A 96 7.05 -7.90 -29.76
CA HIS A 96 7.49 -6.52 -29.98
C HIS A 96 7.53 -5.72 -28.67
N PHE A 97 8.18 -6.30 -27.65
CA PHE A 97 8.34 -5.65 -26.37
C PHE A 97 9.20 -4.37 -26.47
N SER A 98 8.78 -3.34 -25.74
CA SER A 98 9.58 -2.14 -25.54
C SER A 98 9.21 -1.50 -24.21
N ALA A 99 10.13 -1.51 -23.26
CA ALA A 99 9.94 -0.91 -21.94
C ALA A 99 9.53 0.58 -22.01
N GLN A 100 9.99 1.32 -23.02
CA GLN A 100 9.70 2.74 -23.21
C GLN A 100 8.28 3.01 -23.71
N ARG A 101 7.59 1.99 -24.24
CA ARG A 101 6.23 2.08 -24.78
C ARG A 101 5.16 1.59 -23.81
N LEU A 102 5.55 1.13 -22.62
CA LEU A 102 4.61 0.63 -21.64
C LEU A 102 3.74 1.78 -21.08
N PRO A 103 2.41 1.63 -21.05
CA PRO A 103 1.49 2.61 -20.46
C PRO A 103 1.48 2.56 -18.91
N THR A 104 2.08 1.53 -18.32
CA THR A 104 2.26 1.28 -16.89
C THR A 104 3.68 0.80 -16.63
N GLU A 105 4.07 0.54 -15.38
CA GLU A 105 5.43 0.03 -15.10
C GLU A 105 5.69 -1.39 -15.67
N GLY A 106 4.62 -2.15 -15.95
CA GLY A 106 4.67 -3.53 -16.46
C GLY A 106 5.04 -4.56 -15.38
N ALA A 107 5.11 -5.83 -15.78
CA ALA A 107 5.59 -6.90 -14.91
C ALA A 107 7.11 -7.03 -15.03
N TYR A 108 7.83 -6.74 -13.94
CA TYR A 108 9.29 -6.83 -13.95
C TYR A 108 9.88 -7.16 -12.58
N ALA A 109 11.08 -7.76 -12.62
CA ALA A 109 11.98 -7.85 -11.49
C ALA A 109 13.26 -7.08 -11.79
N ALA A 110 13.68 -6.21 -10.88
CA ALA A 110 14.88 -5.42 -11.01
C ALA A 110 15.88 -5.77 -9.89
N LEU A 111 17.15 -5.91 -10.28
CA LEU A 111 18.27 -6.14 -9.36
C LEU A 111 19.29 -5.04 -9.59
N ILE A 112 19.80 -4.44 -8.52
CA ILE A 112 20.86 -3.44 -8.58
C ILE A 112 22.09 -4.06 -7.91
N ALA A 113 23.12 -4.32 -8.70
CA ALA A 113 24.42 -4.75 -8.22
C ALA A 113 25.28 -3.51 -7.93
N VAL A 114 25.66 -3.30 -6.68
CA VAL A 114 26.48 -2.19 -6.21
C VAL A 114 27.84 -2.73 -5.78
N VAL A 115 28.93 -2.13 -6.25
CA VAL A 115 30.28 -2.52 -5.82
C VAL A 115 30.50 -2.19 -4.34
N THR A 116 30.95 -3.20 -3.59
CA THR A 116 31.39 -3.07 -2.19
C THR A 116 32.91 -2.99 -2.12
N ASN A 117 33.59 -3.87 -2.86
CA ASN A 117 35.05 -3.96 -2.94
C ASN A 117 35.49 -3.71 -4.38
N GLY A 118 36.20 -2.62 -4.63
CA GLY A 118 36.69 -2.24 -5.96
C GLY A 118 36.32 -0.82 -6.35
N THR A 119 36.73 -0.41 -7.55
CA THR A 119 36.36 0.92 -8.04
C THR A 119 35.12 0.87 -8.91
N SER A 120 35.05 -0.01 -9.91
CA SER A 120 33.92 -0.08 -10.83
C SER A 120 33.29 -1.46 -10.95
N VAL A 121 31.97 -1.49 -11.13
CA VAL A 121 31.19 -2.70 -11.45
C VAL A 121 31.55 -3.30 -12.82
N LEU A 122 32.22 -2.52 -13.67
CA LEU A 122 32.66 -2.93 -15.01
C LEU A 122 34.02 -3.64 -15.01
N GLU A 123 34.72 -3.67 -13.86
CA GLU A 123 35.96 -4.43 -13.69
C GLU A 123 35.71 -5.94 -13.76
N GLN A 124 36.73 -6.72 -14.12
CA GLN A 124 36.61 -8.15 -14.40
C GLN A 124 36.00 -8.96 -13.24
N ALA A 125 36.41 -8.70 -12.00
CA ALA A 125 35.93 -9.44 -10.83
C ALA A 125 34.46 -9.10 -10.46
N PRO A 126 34.07 -7.82 -10.26
CA PRO A 126 32.67 -7.43 -10.10
C PRO A 126 31.78 -7.87 -11.29
N TRP A 127 32.26 -7.77 -12.53
CA TRP A 127 31.51 -8.17 -13.71
C TRP A 127 31.24 -9.68 -13.76
N ALA A 128 32.22 -10.50 -13.39
CA ALA A 128 32.03 -11.94 -13.30
C ALA A 128 30.94 -12.32 -12.27
N GLU A 129 30.85 -11.59 -11.16
CA GLU A 129 29.79 -11.76 -10.16
C GLU A 129 28.41 -11.33 -10.68
N VAL A 130 28.33 -10.18 -11.37
CA VAL A 130 27.10 -9.74 -12.06
C VAL A 130 26.60 -10.81 -13.03
N ARG A 131 27.50 -11.48 -13.75
CA ARG A 131 27.13 -12.54 -14.68
C ARG A 131 26.60 -13.78 -14.00
N ARG A 132 27.23 -14.19 -12.89
CA ARG A 132 26.72 -15.31 -12.07
C ARG A 132 25.34 -15.00 -11.53
N LEU A 133 25.13 -13.76 -11.07
CA LEU A 133 23.81 -13.26 -10.65
C LEU A 133 22.81 -13.34 -11.81
N ASN A 134 23.17 -12.87 -13.00
CA ASN A 134 22.31 -12.95 -14.18
C ASN A 134 21.95 -14.41 -14.54
N ALA A 135 22.93 -15.31 -14.54
CA ALA A 135 22.70 -16.72 -14.84
C ALA A 135 21.79 -17.42 -13.81
N ALA A 136 21.81 -16.97 -12.55
CA ALA A 136 20.95 -17.53 -11.50
C ALA A 136 19.48 -17.09 -11.59
N VAL A 137 19.23 -15.91 -12.17
CA VAL A 137 17.87 -15.36 -12.36
C VAL A 137 17.31 -15.73 -13.73
N HIS A 138 18.15 -15.77 -14.76
CA HIS A 138 17.80 -16.12 -16.14
C HIS A 138 17.72 -17.65 -16.31
N ASP A 139 16.77 -18.26 -15.59
CA ASP A 139 16.51 -19.70 -15.64
C ASP A 139 15.53 -20.08 -16.76
N ALA A 140 15.30 -21.39 -16.93
CA ALA A 140 14.42 -21.91 -17.97
C ALA A 140 12.95 -21.49 -17.79
N GLU A 141 12.54 -21.12 -16.58
CA GLU A 141 11.19 -20.61 -16.33
C GLU A 141 11.07 -19.16 -16.79
N TYR A 142 12.07 -18.32 -16.44
CA TYR A 142 12.15 -16.95 -16.94
C TYR A 142 12.18 -16.90 -18.48
N GLU A 143 12.96 -17.76 -19.14
CA GLU A 143 13.04 -17.80 -20.62
C GLU A 143 11.68 -18.08 -21.30
N ARG A 144 10.76 -18.75 -20.59
CA ARG A 144 9.39 -18.98 -21.07
C ARG A 144 8.47 -17.78 -20.86
N LEU A 145 8.68 -17.02 -19.79
CA LEU A 145 7.78 -15.94 -19.34
C LEU A 145 8.26 -14.54 -19.71
N CYS A 146 9.52 -14.40 -20.14
CA CYS A 146 10.14 -13.13 -20.46
C CYS A 146 9.38 -12.39 -21.58
N ALA A 147 9.40 -11.06 -21.51
CA ALA A 147 8.98 -10.23 -22.62
C ALA A 147 10.01 -10.34 -23.76
N ARG A 148 9.53 -10.38 -25.01
CA ARG A 148 10.30 -10.74 -26.18
C ARG A 148 10.33 -9.65 -27.24
N THR A 149 11.50 -9.54 -27.87
CA THR A 149 11.74 -8.69 -29.03
C THR A 149 12.32 -9.56 -30.13
N ALA A 150 11.61 -9.70 -31.25
CA ALA A 150 12.04 -10.51 -32.40
C ALA A 150 12.42 -11.96 -32.02
N GLY A 151 11.62 -12.59 -31.14
CA GLY A 151 11.74 -13.99 -30.75
C GLY A 151 12.78 -14.30 -29.67
N ARG A 152 13.46 -13.29 -29.11
CA ARG A 152 14.40 -13.43 -27.98
C ARG A 152 13.91 -12.64 -26.78
N CYS A 153 14.22 -13.09 -25.56
CA CYS A 153 13.98 -12.30 -24.36
C CYS A 153 14.69 -10.95 -24.44
N ASP A 154 14.03 -9.91 -23.94
CA ASP A 154 14.66 -8.61 -23.78
C ASP A 154 15.88 -8.71 -22.84
N SER A 155 16.94 -7.97 -23.17
CA SER A 155 18.18 -8.06 -22.43
C SER A 155 18.03 -7.37 -21.08
N PRO A 156 18.33 -8.04 -19.94
CA PRO A 156 18.18 -7.42 -18.64
C PRO A 156 19.05 -6.18 -18.44
N ASN A 157 20.16 -6.10 -19.18
CA ASN A 157 21.00 -4.91 -19.26
C ASN A 157 21.73 -4.90 -20.61
N PRO A 158 21.73 -3.78 -21.35
CA PRO A 158 22.33 -3.70 -22.68
C PRO A 158 23.83 -4.02 -22.72
N LEU A 159 24.55 -3.87 -21.60
CA LEU A 159 25.97 -4.17 -21.51
C LEU A 159 26.25 -5.68 -21.43
N LEU A 160 25.30 -6.50 -20.96
CA LEU A 160 25.48 -7.95 -20.88
C LEU A 160 25.66 -8.58 -22.26
N SER A 161 24.87 -8.16 -23.24
CA SER A 161 24.98 -8.63 -24.63
C SER A 161 26.25 -8.15 -25.34
N ARG A 162 26.84 -7.02 -24.90
CA ARG A 162 28.00 -6.41 -25.57
C ARG A 162 29.33 -6.87 -25.00
N LEU A 163 29.45 -6.91 -23.68
CA LEU A 163 30.72 -7.16 -22.99
C LEU A 163 31.06 -8.65 -22.85
N GLY A 164 30.09 -9.53 -23.06
CA GLY A 164 30.31 -10.97 -23.01
C GLY A 164 31.00 -11.42 -21.72
N ASP A 165 31.97 -12.34 -21.86
CA ASP A 165 32.67 -13.03 -20.76
C ASP A 165 33.77 -12.19 -20.10
N ALA A 166 34.36 -11.27 -20.85
CA ALA A 166 35.61 -10.61 -20.44
C ALA A 166 35.39 -9.32 -19.61
N GLY A 167 34.17 -8.78 -19.58
CA GLY A 167 33.92 -7.45 -19.03
C GLY A 167 34.40 -6.34 -19.97
N LEU A 168 34.47 -5.09 -19.49
CA LEU A 168 34.99 -3.99 -20.29
C LEU A 168 36.51 -4.16 -20.46
N PRO A 169 37.03 -4.36 -21.69
CA PRO A 169 38.46 -4.40 -21.92
C PRO A 169 39.07 -3.07 -21.50
N SER A 170 40.26 -3.08 -20.89
CA SER A 170 40.99 -1.87 -20.47
C SER A 170 41.30 -0.88 -21.60
N SER A 171 41.07 -1.28 -22.86
CA SER A 171 41.26 -0.46 -24.07
C SER A 171 39.95 0.13 -24.64
N GLU A 172 38.78 -0.26 -24.12
CA GLU A 172 37.49 0.14 -24.66
C GLU A 172 36.78 1.10 -23.69
N SER A 173 36.33 2.25 -24.18
CA SER A 173 35.67 3.28 -23.36
C SER A 173 34.24 3.47 -23.81
N LEU A 174 33.27 3.22 -22.91
CA LEU A 174 31.86 3.48 -23.16
C LEU A 174 31.59 4.99 -23.15
N LEU A 175 30.80 5.48 -24.12
CA LEU A 175 30.29 6.84 -24.08
C LEU A 175 29.09 6.94 -23.13
N PHE A 176 28.97 8.06 -22.42
CA PHE A 176 27.87 8.32 -21.51
C PHE A 176 27.27 9.70 -21.79
N PRO A 177 25.93 9.87 -21.80
CA PRO A 177 24.91 8.89 -21.39
C PRO A 177 24.41 7.94 -22.48
N VAL A 178 24.77 8.15 -23.74
CA VAL A 178 24.33 7.32 -24.87
C VAL A 178 25.55 6.70 -25.56
N ASN A 179 25.51 5.39 -25.77
CA ASN A 179 26.53 4.64 -26.49
C ASN A 179 25.89 3.84 -27.64
N ASP A 180 26.24 4.17 -28.89
CA ASP A 180 25.66 3.57 -30.10
C ASP A 180 24.13 3.46 -30.06
N SER A 181 23.44 4.60 -29.86
CA SER A 181 21.98 4.73 -29.74
C SER A 181 21.32 4.05 -28.52
N VAL A 182 22.10 3.43 -27.63
CA VAL A 182 21.59 2.85 -26.38
C VAL A 182 21.83 3.83 -25.22
N PHE A 183 20.77 4.13 -24.49
CA PHE A 183 20.84 4.97 -23.28
C PHE A 183 21.35 4.15 -22.09
N LEU A 184 22.53 4.50 -21.57
CA LEU A 184 23.15 3.84 -20.43
C LEU A 184 22.76 4.46 -19.08
N GLY A 185 22.06 5.61 -19.09
CA GLY A 185 21.68 6.31 -17.86
C GLY A 185 20.68 5.53 -16.98
N THR A 186 19.92 4.59 -17.54
CA THR A 186 19.08 3.66 -16.77
C THR A 186 19.79 2.38 -16.35
N ALA A 187 20.93 2.07 -17.00
CA ALA A 187 21.67 0.82 -16.83
C ALA A 187 22.80 0.93 -15.80
N LEU A 188 23.45 2.09 -15.70
CA LEU A 188 24.59 2.36 -14.81
C LEU A 188 24.24 3.41 -13.76
N GLY A 189 24.75 3.22 -12.53
CA GLY A 189 24.61 4.15 -11.42
C GLY A 189 25.95 4.59 -10.84
N GLY A 190 26.00 5.81 -10.30
CA GLY A 190 27.23 6.38 -9.73
C GLY A 190 28.36 6.46 -10.76
N VAL A 191 28.05 6.99 -11.94
CA VAL A 191 28.96 7.07 -13.08
C VAL A 191 29.86 8.31 -12.95
N GLU A 192 31.16 8.10 -13.00
CA GLU A 192 32.17 9.15 -13.14
C GLU A 192 32.66 9.13 -14.60
N THR A 193 32.53 10.27 -15.27
CA THR A 193 32.91 10.41 -16.67
C THR A 193 34.12 11.31 -16.84
N GLU A 194 35.00 10.98 -17.78
CA GLU A 194 36.12 11.80 -18.20
C GLU A 194 36.00 12.04 -19.71
N GLY A 195 35.79 13.30 -20.12
CA GLY A 195 35.60 13.64 -21.54
C GLY A 195 34.40 12.94 -22.20
N GLY A 196 33.32 12.70 -21.45
CA GLY A 196 32.12 12.00 -21.96
C GLY A 196 32.25 10.47 -22.02
N ARG A 197 33.37 9.91 -21.56
CA ARG A 197 33.61 8.46 -21.47
C ARG A 197 33.47 7.99 -20.02
N VAL A 198 32.89 6.81 -19.83
CA VAL A 198 32.76 6.18 -18.50
C VAL A 198 34.15 5.78 -18.02
N ARG A 199 34.59 6.41 -16.93
CA ARG A 199 35.81 6.01 -16.21
C ARG A 199 35.51 5.01 -15.12
N ARG A 200 34.41 5.23 -14.39
CA ARG A 200 33.98 4.40 -13.27
C ARG A 200 32.46 4.39 -13.21
N ALA A 201 31.88 3.25 -12.88
CA ALA A 201 30.47 3.11 -12.50
C ALA A 201 30.37 2.26 -11.24
N ARG A 202 29.65 2.73 -10.22
CA ARG A 202 29.51 2.05 -8.93
C ARG A 202 28.41 0.99 -8.91
N ALA A 203 27.38 1.16 -9.73
CA ALA A 203 26.24 0.26 -9.75
C ALA A 203 25.81 -0.11 -11.16
N LEU A 204 25.25 -1.31 -11.30
CA LEU A 204 24.63 -1.82 -12.52
C LEU A 204 23.20 -2.28 -12.20
N LYS A 205 22.23 -1.82 -12.99
CA LYS A 205 20.82 -2.23 -12.87
C LYS A 205 20.50 -3.31 -13.91
N LEU A 206 19.97 -4.44 -13.47
CA LEU A 206 19.42 -5.51 -14.29
C LEU A 206 17.89 -5.46 -14.17
N VAL A 207 17.16 -5.48 -15.29
CA VAL A 207 15.69 -5.44 -15.31
C VAL A 207 15.16 -6.59 -16.16
N TYR A 208 14.51 -7.55 -15.50
CA TYR A 208 13.92 -8.74 -16.10
C TYR A 208 12.44 -8.47 -16.35
N TYR A 209 12.09 -8.19 -17.61
CA TYR A 209 10.70 -7.95 -18.02
C TYR A 209 9.98 -9.25 -18.32
N LEU A 210 8.74 -9.35 -17.85
CA LEU A 210 7.85 -10.49 -18.05
C LEU A 210 6.66 -10.09 -18.90
N ARG A 211 6.02 -11.08 -19.53
CA ARG A 211 4.82 -10.88 -20.33
C ARG A 211 3.61 -10.58 -19.44
N GLU A 212 2.90 -9.50 -19.74
CA GLU A 212 1.57 -9.22 -19.18
C GLU A 212 0.44 -9.56 -20.16
N ASP A 213 0.77 -9.95 -21.39
CA ASP A 213 -0.20 -10.32 -22.42
C ASP A 213 -0.67 -11.77 -22.31
N GLY A 214 -1.99 -11.97 -22.41
CA GLY A 214 -2.60 -13.30 -22.54
C GLY A 214 -2.70 -14.13 -21.24
N PRO A 215 -2.90 -15.45 -21.35
CA PRO A 215 -3.05 -16.33 -20.19
C PRO A 215 -1.78 -16.42 -19.32
N GLU A 216 -0.61 -16.11 -19.87
CA GLU A 216 0.67 -16.17 -19.17
C GLU A 216 0.86 -15.06 -18.14
N ALA A 217 0.04 -14.01 -18.13
CA ALA A 217 0.14 -12.93 -17.14
C ALA A 217 0.03 -13.45 -15.69
N GLN A 218 -0.79 -14.48 -15.46
CA GLN A 218 -0.90 -15.13 -14.15
C GLN A 218 0.36 -15.93 -13.79
N ASP A 219 1.01 -16.55 -14.78
CA ASP A 219 2.27 -17.26 -14.58
C ASP A 219 3.41 -16.29 -14.28
N SER A 220 3.48 -15.17 -15.00
CA SER A 220 4.41 -14.07 -14.74
C SER A 220 4.28 -13.54 -13.30
N ARG A 221 3.03 -13.34 -12.83
CA ARG A 221 2.77 -12.95 -11.43
C ARG A 221 3.25 -14.02 -10.44
N ARG A 222 2.94 -15.30 -10.67
CA ARG A 222 3.42 -16.41 -9.82
C ARG A 222 4.94 -16.51 -9.79
N TRP A 223 5.61 -16.22 -10.90
CA TRP A 223 7.07 -16.17 -10.98
C TRP A 223 7.63 -15.04 -10.12
N LEU A 224 7.02 -13.84 -10.16
CA LEU A 224 7.44 -12.70 -9.32
C LEU A 224 7.28 -12.99 -7.83
N GLU A 225 6.17 -13.60 -7.41
CA GLU A 225 5.95 -14.01 -6.01
C GLU A 225 7.00 -15.03 -5.55
N ARG A 226 7.36 -15.99 -6.41
CA ARG A 226 8.44 -16.96 -6.13
C ARG A 226 9.81 -16.31 -6.11
N PHE A 227 10.07 -15.41 -7.05
CA PHE A 227 11.29 -14.62 -7.11
C PHE A 227 11.52 -13.86 -5.80
N LEU A 228 10.50 -13.18 -5.25
CA LEU A 228 10.63 -12.45 -3.99
C LEU A 228 10.93 -13.34 -2.78
N ARG A 229 10.34 -14.54 -2.71
CA ARG A 229 10.63 -15.50 -1.64
C ARG A 229 12.05 -16.06 -1.72
N ASP A 230 12.50 -16.42 -2.91
CA ASP A 230 13.69 -17.24 -3.09
C ASP A 230 14.95 -16.42 -3.44
N ILE A 231 14.82 -15.16 -3.87
CA ILE A 231 15.99 -14.38 -4.32
C ILE A 231 17.00 -14.11 -3.19
N SER A 232 16.52 -13.95 -1.95
CA SER A 232 17.39 -13.71 -0.79
C SER A 232 18.34 -14.88 -0.53
N SER A 233 17.84 -16.12 -0.57
CA SER A 233 18.66 -17.32 -0.44
C SER A 233 19.55 -17.52 -1.66
N LYS A 234 19.01 -17.36 -2.88
CA LYS A 234 19.80 -17.45 -4.12
C LYS A 234 21.01 -16.50 -4.13
N VAL A 235 20.83 -15.25 -3.73
CA VAL A 235 21.93 -14.26 -3.65
C VAL A 235 22.96 -14.68 -2.59
N THR A 236 22.52 -15.22 -1.47
CA THR A 236 23.40 -15.71 -0.40
C THR A 236 24.23 -16.91 -0.86
N ASP A 237 23.61 -17.86 -1.58
CA ASP A 237 24.26 -19.06 -2.10
C ASP A 237 25.33 -18.76 -3.15
N LEU A 238 25.18 -17.65 -3.89
CA LEU A 238 26.15 -17.19 -4.88
C LEU A 238 27.47 -16.68 -4.26
N ARG A 239 27.51 -16.42 -2.94
CA ARG A 239 28.70 -15.96 -2.19
C ARG A 239 29.44 -14.81 -2.89
N LEU A 240 28.69 -13.76 -3.24
CA LEU A 240 29.20 -12.56 -3.90
C LEU A 240 30.10 -11.77 -2.92
N GLY A 241 31.35 -11.52 -3.29
CA GLY A 241 32.35 -10.84 -2.47
C GLY A 241 32.69 -9.42 -2.92
N PHE A 242 32.39 -9.07 -4.18
CA PHE A 242 32.68 -7.76 -4.77
C PHE A 242 31.44 -6.89 -4.99
N ILE A 243 30.25 -7.51 -5.08
CA ILE A 243 28.98 -6.81 -5.26
C ILE A 243 28.00 -7.08 -4.11
N GLN A 244 27.25 -6.06 -3.73
CA GLN A 244 26.04 -6.15 -2.93
C GLN A 244 24.83 -5.99 -3.85
N VAL A 245 23.86 -6.88 -3.70
CA VAL A 245 22.67 -6.91 -4.55
C VAL A 245 21.47 -6.42 -3.75
N THR A 246 20.75 -5.44 -4.31
CA THR A 246 19.40 -5.08 -3.87
C THR A 246 18.42 -5.43 -4.97
N TYR A 247 17.18 -5.73 -4.62
CA TYR A 247 16.16 -6.16 -5.57
C TYR A 247 14.82 -5.49 -5.28
N PHE A 248 14.02 -5.29 -6.32
CA PHE A 248 12.65 -4.82 -6.24
C PHE A 248 11.87 -5.33 -7.44
N THR A 249 10.57 -5.52 -7.30
CA THR A 249 9.68 -5.97 -8.38
C THR A 249 8.47 -5.06 -8.51
N SER A 250 7.69 -5.26 -9.57
CA SER A 250 6.38 -4.61 -9.71
C SER A 250 5.38 -5.01 -8.62
N LEU A 251 5.54 -6.19 -7.98
CA LEU A 251 4.71 -6.62 -6.84
C LEU A 251 5.21 -6.09 -5.49
N SER A 252 6.52 -5.85 -5.35
CA SER A 252 7.12 -5.51 -4.06
C SER A 252 6.48 -4.28 -3.41
N ARG A 253 6.11 -3.26 -4.20
CA ARG A 253 5.47 -2.06 -3.65
C ARG A 253 4.14 -2.39 -2.97
N GLN A 254 3.38 -3.30 -3.57
CA GLN A 254 2.09 -3.77 -3.08
C GLN A 254 2.25 -4.69 -1.87
N GLU A 255 3.14 -5.69 -1.96
CA GLU A 255 3.41 -6.64 -0.87
C GLU A 255 4.00 -5.97 0.38
N GLU A 256 4.92 -5.01 0.23
CA GLU A 256 5.48 -4.27 1.38
C GLU A 256 4.42 -3.41 2.07
N PHE A 257 3.46 -2.87 1.31
CA PHE A 257 2.36 -2.09 1.86
C PHE A 257 1.35 -2.97 2.62
N GLU A 258 1.00 -4.13 2.06
CA GLU A 258 0.13 -5.12 2.71
C GLU A 258 0.81 -5.79 3.92
N GLY A 259 2.10 -6.10 3.82
CA GLY A 259 2.90 -6.69 4.89
C GLY A 259 2.94 -5.80 6.13
N ASN A 260 3.19 -4.50 5.96
CA ASN A 260 3.15 -3.54 7.06
C ASN A 260 1.78 -3.51 7.76
N THR A 261 0.68 -3.78 7.04
CA THR A 261 -0.66 -3.83 7.64
C THR A 261 -0.80 -4.96 8.65
N SER A 262 -0.30 -6.15 8.32
CA SER A 262 -0.37 -7.33 9.19
C SER A 262 0.39 -7.13 10.50
N ASP A 263 1.51 -6.41 10.44
CA ASP A 263 2.32 -6.09 11.62
C ASP A 263 1.65 -5.03 12.53
N VAL A 264 0.84 -4.12 11.97
CA VAL A 264 0.26 -3.02 12.77
C VAL A 264 -1.04 -3.44 13.48
N ILE A 265 -1.81 -4.41 12.96
CA ILE A 265 -3.03 -4.95 13.60
C ILE A 265 -2.82 -5.34 15.09
N PRO A 266 -1.77 -6.10 15.48
CA PRO A 266 -1.55 -6.44 16.88
C PRO A 266 -1.23 -5.21 17.74
N LEU A 267 -0.48 -4.23 17.21
CA LEU A 267 -0.19 -2.99 17.94
C LEU A 267 -1.48 -2.21 18.23
N PHE A 268 -2.36 -2.05 17.23
CA PHE A 268 -3.66 -1.40 17.44
C PHE A 268 -4.51 -2.13 18.48
N SER A 269 -4.52 -3.46 18.44
CA SER A 269 -5.26 -4.28 19.40
C SER A 269 -4.81 -4.02 20.84
N ILE A 270 -3.49 -3.91 21.07
CA ILE A 270 -2.91 -3.57 22.37
C ILE A 270 -3.32 -2.15 22.79
N THR A 271 -3.22 -1.17 21.88
CA THR A 271 -3.59 0.21 22.19
C THR A 271 -5.08 0.36 22.53
N TYR A 272 -5.98 -0.32 21.81
CA TYR A 272 -7.40 -0.36 22.15
C TYR A 272 -7.64 -0.95 23.52
N PHE A 273 -7.00 -2.08 23.82
CA PHE A 273 -7.13 -2.71 25.12
C PHE A 273 -6.68 -1.78 26.27
N LEU A 274 -5.54 -1.12 26.12
CA LEU A 274 -5.02 -0.20 27.13
C LEU A 274 -5.90 1.04 27.30
N THR A 275 -6.34 1.66 26.20
CA THR A 275 -7.20 2.86 26.24
C THR A 275 -8.57 2.57 26.84
N ILE A 276 -9.20 1.46 26.46
CA ILE A 276 -10.48 1.02 27.04
C ILE A 276 -10.31 0.71 28.53
N THR A 277 -9.27 -0.04 28.90
CA THR A 277 -9.00 -0.37 30.31
C THR A 277 -8.75 0.89 31.12
N PHE A 278 -7.95 1.82 30.62
CA PHE A 278 -7.70 3.11 31.27
C PHE A 278 -8.98 3.93 31.42
N ALA A 279 -9.84 4.00 30.39
CA ALA A 279 -11.11 4.71 30.47
C ALA A 279 -12.04 4.09 31.53
N VAL A 280 -12.15 2.76 31.58
CA VAL A 280 -12.96 2.05 32.58
C VAL A 280 -12.40 2.24 33.99
N VAL A 281 -11.08 2.11 34.17
CA VAL A 281 -10.40 2.27 35.47
C VAL A 281 -10.50 3.71 35.97
N SER A 282 -10.37 4.72 35.10
CA SER A 282 -10.51 6.14 35.46
C SER A 282 -11.91 6.49 35.93
N CYS A 283 -12.94 5.74 35.49
CA CYS A 283 -14.32 5.91 35.94
C CYS A 283 -14.62 5.21 37.29
N LEU A 284 -13.67 4.46 37.86
CA LEU A 284 -13.83 3.80 39.16
C LEU A 284 -13.96 4.84 40.27
N ARG A 285 -15.00 4.69 41.10
CA ARG A 285 -15.13 5.42 42.36
C ARG A 285 -15.01 4.44 43.52
N LEU A 286 -14.29 4.85 44.57
CA LEU A 286 -14.06 4.08 45.82
C LEU A 286 -15.35 3.75 46.61
N SER A 287 -16.51 4.27 46.18
CA SER A 287 -17.82 4.00 46.80
C SER A 287 -18.60 3.03 45.91
N CYS A 288 -18.82 1.79 46.37
CA CYS A 288 -19.54 0.74 45.62
C CYS A 288 -20.95 1.15 45.17
N ILE A 289 -21.61 2.07 45.89
CA ILE A 289 -22.97 2.55 45.61
C ILE A 289 -23.00 3.61 44.49
N ARG A 290 -21.90 4.34 44.27
CA ARG A 290 -21.79 5.42 43.27
C ARG A 290 -20.83 5.03 42.13
N ASN A 291 -20.69 3.72 41.93
CA ASN A 291 -19.75 3.16 41.00
C ASN A 291 -20.40 3.02 39.61
N ASN A 292 -19.94 3.79 38.64
CA ASN A 292 -20.54 3.91 37.32
C ASN A 292 -19.79 3.07 36.26
N ILE A 293 -19.07 2.02 36.66
CA ILE A 293 -18.31 1.14 35.73
C ILE A 293 -19.20 0.65 34.60
N TRP A 294 -20.40 0.16 34.93
CA TRP A 294 -21.32 -0.38 33.94
C TRP A 294 -21.71 0.65 32.89
N LEU A 295 -21.86 1.92 33.27
CA LEU A 295 -22.11 3.00 32.32
C LEU A 295 -20.90 3.25 31.42
N ALA A 296 -19.67 3.19 31.96
CA ALA A 296 -18.45 3.33 31.16
C ALA A 296 -18.30 2.17 30.16
N CYS A 297 -18.53 0.93 30.58
CA CYS A 297 -18.50 -0.24 29.71
C CYS A 297 -19.57 -0.16 28.60
N CYS A 298 -20.80 0.24 28.95
CA CYS A 298 -21.86 0.45 27.95
C CYS A 298 -21.52 1.57 26.97
N GLY A 299 -20.83 2.63 27.43
CA GLY A 299 -20.34 3.70 26.56
C GLY A 299 -19.33 3.20 25.53
N VAL A 300 -18.31 2.45 25.96
CA VAL A 300 -17.31 1.85 25.06
C VAL A 300 -17.97 0.88 24.08
N LEU A 301 -18.87 0.02 24.57
CA LEU A 301 -19.62 -0.92 23.72
C LEU A 301 -20.46 -0.18 22.68
N SER A 302 -21.15 0.90 23.08
CA SER A 302 -21.95 1.73 22.16
C SER A 302 -21.09 2.34 21.07
N SER A 303 -19.91 2.86 21.39
CA SER A 303 -18.97 3.40 20.39
C SER A 303 -18.47 2.31 19.44
N GLY A 304 -18.17 1.11 19.96
CA GLY A 304 -17.80 -0.05 19.13
C GLY A 304 -18.93 -0.48 18.18
N LEU A 305 -20.17 -0.49 18.65
CA LEU A 305 -21.35 -0.80 17.84
C LEU A 305 -21.62 0.28 16.77
N ALA A 306 -21.31 1.54 17.06
CA ALA A 306 -21.39 2.64 16.08
C ALA A 306 -20.36 2.48 14.96
N VAL A 307 -19.11 2.11 15.31
CA VAL A 307 -18.07 1.76 14.33
C VAL A 307 -18.51 0.57 13.50
N LEU A 308 -18.94 -0.54 14.13
CA LEU A 308 -19.38 -1.75 13.45
C LEU A 308 -20.52 -1.48 12.46
N SER A 309 -21.55 -0.73 12.89
CA SER A 309 -22.69 -0.40 12.05
C SER A 309 -22.34 0.57 10.91
N GLY A 310 -21.52 1.58 11.17
CA GLY A 310 -21.07 2.55 10.16
C GLY A 310 -20.25 1.89 9.06
N PHE A 311 -19.20 1.14 9.43
CA PHE A 311 -18.37 0.43 8.45
C PHE A 311 -19.13 -0.70 7.76
N GLY A 312 -19.94 -1.45 8.49
CA GLY A 312 -20.77 -2.51 7.93
C GLY A 312 -21.77 -1.99 6.89
N LEU A 313 -22.42 -0.85 7.15
CA LEU A 313 -23.31 -0.20 6.18
C LEU A 313 -22.54 0.25 4.92
N MET A 314 -21.36 0.85 5.07
CA MET A 314 -20.54 1.26 3.92
C MET A 314 -20.16 0.07 3.04
N LEU A 315 -19.80 -1.07 3.66
CA LEU A 315 -19.52 -2.31 2.94
C LEU A 315 -20.76 -2.84 2.22
N PHE A 316 -21.95 -2.78 2.82
CA PHE A 316 -23.20 -3.10 2.10
C PHE A 316 -23.42 -2.18 0.89
N CYS A 317 -23.13 -0.89 1.04
CA CYS A 317 -23.37 0.12 0.00
C CYS A 317 -22.42 0.08 -1.20
N GLY A 318 -21.41 -0.81 -1.24
CA GLY A 318 -20.47 -0.83 -2.37
C GLY A 318 -19.10 -0.24 -2.06
N VAL A 319 -18.92 0.41 -0.90
CA VAL A 319 -17.74 1.23 -0.66
C VAL A 319 -16.51 0.33 -0.45
N PRO A 320 -15.40 0.56 -1.17
CA PRO A 320 -14.18 -0.19 -0.98
C PRO A 320 -13.58 0.09 0.38
N PHE A 321 -13.07 -0.96 1.03
CA PHE A 321 -12.35 -0.85 2.29
C PHE A 321 -10.86 -0.79 2.01
N VAL A 322 -10.25 0.33 2.36
CA VAL A 322 -8.80 0.54 2.23
C VAL A 322 -8.13 0.33 3.57
N VAL A 323 -6.92 -0.23 3.54
CA VAL A 323 -6.08 -0.48 4.72
C VAL A 323 -5.94 0.74 5.64
N THR A 324 -5.77 1.95 5.08
CA THR A 324 -5.57 3.17 5.89
C THR A 324 -6.78 3.52 6.77
N VAL A 325 -7.98 3.08 6.37
CA VAL A 325 -9.22 3.26 7.12
C VAL A 325 -9.29 2.33 8.33
N ALA A 326 -8.47 1.29 8.41
CA ALA A 326 -8.34 0.46 9.61
C ALA A 326 -7.91 1.27 10.86
N ASN A 327 -7.32 2.45 10.66
CA ASN A 327 -6.93 3.37 11.75
C ASN A 327 -8.09 4.28 12.22
N ALA A 328 -9.20 4.35 11.48
CA ALA A 328 -10.31 5.24 11.78
C ALA A 328 -11.01 4.92 13.12
N PRO A 329 -11.22 3.65 13.54
CA PRO A 329 -11.81 3.36 14.84
C PRO A 329 -11.02 3.95 16.01
N PHE A 330 -9.69 4.07 15.89
CA PHE A 330 -8.84 4.71 16.89
C PHE A 330 -9.13 6.21 17.00
N LEU A 331 -9.26 6.89 15.87
CA LEU A 331 -9.62 8.32 15.83
C LEU A 331 -11.05 8.57 16.35
N ILE A 332 -11.96 7.60 16.18
CA ILE A 332 -13.33 7.69 16.66
C ILE A 332 -13.39 7.47 18.18
N LEU A 333 -12.61 6.53 18.72
CA LEU A 333 -12.55 6.23 20.15
C LEU A 333 -11.73 7.24 20.97
N GLY A 334 -10.78 7.95 20.34
CA GLY A 334 -9.91 8.92 21.00
C GLY A 334 -10.46 10.34 21.12
N LYS A 335 -11.74 10.59 20.78
CA LYS A 335 -12.43 11.88 20.98
C LYS A 335 -13.22 11.91 22.27
#